data_AF-A0A2P5ACS3-F1
#
_entry.id   AF-A0A2P5ACS3-F1
#
_cell.length_a   1.000
_cell.length_b   1.000
_cell.length_c   1.000
_cell.angle_alpha   90.00
_cell.angle_beta   90.00
_cell.angle_gamma   90.00
#
_symmetry.space_group_name_H-M   'P 1'
#
loop_
_entity.id
_entity.type
_entity.pdbx_description
1 polymer ?
#
loop_
_entity_poly.entity_id
_entity_poly.type
_entity_poly.pdbx_seq_one_letter_code
_entity_poly.pdbx_strand_id
1 'polypeptide(L)'
;MENAAMEMEMEIFPSSSGPLHLRTIRSRVRELENMLRDLEDDVSDSDSDSEKLLQDYSLNFQNRMEEIGSEWSDVGFLTDKDFDECLKRLGEELYSVVAESTKISQEIEVLETTHAEDYNRLEIEFEGLKCSLDYAALQDLEKAKLGASEDHSNSMNVYGSNKLQLLELENQIKKKSIILKSLEDLDYLRKWFDAIEQIEDAFTGVKVIAFDENCIRLSLQTFIPKLERILSQQKIEAINVPEEVKHELMIEVFEGSMDQKNVEIFPSDVYINDIVNAAKNFGYSLEYLDKDEIILAHLAGGVDALIKASQGWPQSSSPLQLISLKSSDNDSKGISLSFLCKVKEVVNLLAANIRQNLSSFVDAVEKILVKQMQLQLQDDENPKNDQ
;
A
#
# COMPACT_ATOMS: atom_id res chain seq x y z
N MET A 1 32.15 50.20 39.44
CA MET A 1 32.53 48.89 38.88
C MET A 1 31.24 48.15 38.50
N GLU A 2 30.54 48.47 37.39
CA GLU A 2 31.01 49.04 36.09
C GLU A 2 32.02 48.08 35.43
N ASN A 3 31.94 47.63 34.16
CA ASN A 3 30.97 47.77 33.05
C ASN A 3 31.24 46.61 32.03
N ALA A 4 30.39 46.21 31.08
CA ALA A 4 29.00 46.54 30.72
C ALA A 4 28.36 45.34 29.92
N ALA A 5 27.41 45.61 29.02
CA ALA A 5 26.72 44.68 28.12
C ALA A 5 27.53 44.24 26.89
N MET A 6 27.15 43.11 26.27
CA MET A 6 26.75 43.09 24.85
C MET A 6 25.86 41.87 24.55
N GLU A 7 24.73 42.10 23.89
CA GLU A 7 23.84 41.06 23.34
C GLU A 7 24.42 40.51 22.04
N MET A 8 24.20 39.23 21.77
CA MET A 8 23.99 38.76 20.39
C MET A 8 23.15 37.48 20.42
N GLU A 9 21.85 37.62 20.16
CA GLU A 9 21.05 36.49 19.69
C GLU A 9 21.55 36.08 18.30
N MET A 10 21.75 34.79 18.08
CA MET A 10 21.88 34.24 16.74
C MET A 10 21.15 32.89 16.70
N GLU A 11 20.35 32.72 15.65
CA GLU A 11 19.31 31.69 15.57
C GLU A 11 19.88 30.28 15.55
N ILE A 12 19.22 29.36 16.26
CA ILE A 12 19.50 27.93 16.12
C ILE A 12 18.88 27.46 14.80
N PHE A 13 19.67 27.49 13.74
CA PHE A 13 19.35 26.76 12.51
C PHE A 13 19.47 25.26 12.78
N PRO A 14 18.48 24.43 12.43
CA PRO A 14 18.63 22.98 12.43
C PRO A 14 19.49 22.58 11.23
N SER A 15 20.78 22.31 11.45
CA SER A 15 21.66 21.76 10.42
C SER A 15 21.26 20.32 10.07
N SER A 16 20.35 20.18 9.10
CA SER A 16 20.03 18.89 8.48
C SER A 16 21.07 18.53 7.43
N SER A 17 21.94 17.56 7.74
CA SER A 17 22.64 16.77 6.72
C SER A 17 22.66 15.31 7.16
N GLY A 18 21.72 14.52 6.63
CA GLY A 18 21.69 13.08 6.89
C GLY A 18 22.87 12.37 6.22
N PRO A 19 23.41 11.29 6.80
CA PRO A 19 24.52 10.56 6.22
C PRO A 19 24.08 9.84 4.94
N LEU A 20 24.74 10.15 3.82
CA LEU A 20 24.49 9.47 2.54
C LEU A 20 24.75 7.96 2.70
N HIS A 21 23.71 7.17 2.47
CA HIS A 21 23.66 5.76 2.86
C HIS A 21 24.75 4.94 2.15
N LEU A 22 25.57 4.24 2.93
CA LEU A 22 26.58 3.26 2.48
C LEU A 22 26.01 2.19 1.52
N ARG A 23 24.69 1.98 1.57
CA ARG A 23 23.90 1.12 0.68
C ARG A 23 23.87 1.61 -0.77
N THR A 24 23.80 2.93 -0.98
CA THR A 24 23.80 3.59 -2.31
C THR A 24 25.17 3.53 -2.97
N ILE A 25 26.24 3.67 -2.17
CA ILE A 25 27.62 3.46 -2.63
C ILE A 25 27.79 2.00 -3.09
N ARG A 26 27.32 1.04 -2.28
CA ARG A 26 27.43 -0.39 -2.58
C ARG A 26 26.59 -0.84 -3.78
N SER A 27 25.48 -0.17 -4.08
CA SER A 27 24.73 -0.43 -5.32
C SER A 27 25.42 0.15 -6.55
N ARG A 28 25.94 1.40 -6.49
CA ARG A 28 26.68 2.01 -7.62
C ARG A 28 27.99 1.28 -7.96
N VAL A 29 28.72 0.77 -6.97
CA VAL A 29 29.91 -0.09 -7.21
C VAL A 29 29.52 -1.38 -7.96
N ARG A 30 28.41 -2.01 -7.59
CA ARG A 30 27.91 -3.22 -8.26
C ARG A 30 27.43 -2.94 -9.70
N GLU A 31 26.88 -1.76 -9.93
CA GLU A 31 26.45 -1.29 -11.25
C GLU A 31 27.66 -1.12 -12.19
N LEU A 32 28.77 -0.55 -11.68
CA LEU A 32 30.06 -0.46 -12.38
C LEU A 32 30.68 -1.84 -12.64
N GLU A 33 30.66 -2.76 -11.66
CA GLU A 33 31.13 -4.14 -11.84
C GLU A 33 30.35 -4.93 -12.90
N ASN A 34 29.06 -4.61 -13.10
CA ASN A 34 28.24 -5.26 -14.12
C ASN A 34 28.52 -4.70 -15.52
N MET A 35 28.60 -3.38 -15.68
CA MET A 35 28.99 -2.76 -16.96
C MET A 35 30.39 -3.20 -17.43
N LEU A 36 31.29 -3.55 -16.50
CA LEU A 36 32.60 -4.11 -16.83
C LEU A 36 32.53 -5.59 -17.26
N ARG A 37 31.56 -6.35 -16.75
CA ARG A 37 31.32 -7.77 -17.12
C ARG A 37 30.71 -7.89 -18.50
N ASP A 38 29.74 -7.02 -18.82
CA ASP A 38 29.08 -6.97 -20.12
C ASP A 38 30.08 -6.66 -21.26
N LEU A 39 31.27 -6.13 -20.93
CA LEU A 39 32.37 -5.87 -21.87
C LEU A 39 33.23 -7.11 -22.18
N GLU A 40 33.32 -8.11 -21.29
CA GLU A 40 34.14 -9.32 -21.52
C GLU A 40 33.45 -10.33 -22.44
N ASP A 41 32.12 -10.41 -22.45
CA ASP A 41 31.36 -11.40 -23.22
C ASP A 41 31.18 -11.04 -24.72
N ASP A 42 31.38 -9.77 -25.12
CA ASP A 42 31.09 -9.29 -26.49
C ASP A 42 32.35 -9.14 -27.39
N VAL A 43 33.54 -9.52 -26.91
CA VAL A 43 34.81 -9.41 -27.67
C VAL A 43 35.04 -10.60 -28.63
N SER A 44 33.98 -11.03 -29.33
CA SER A 44 34.02 -12.13 -30.30
C SER A 44 33.21 -11.87 -31.57
N ASP A 45 33.36 -10.70 -32.18
CA ASP A 45 33.80 -10.64 -33.59
C ASP A 45 34.17 -9.20 -34.00
N SER A 46 34.98 -9.07 -35.06
CA SER A 46 35.59 -7.80 -35.48
C SER A 46 34.75 -7.03 -36.50
N ASP A 47 34.35 -5.80 -36.17
CA ASP A 47 34.00 -4.79 -37.17
C ASP A 47 34.22 -3.33 -36.70
N SER A 48 34.33 -2.40 -37.66
CA SER A 48 34.80 -1.02 -37.48
C SER A 48 33.92 -0.14 -36.58
N ASP A 49 32.66 -0.52 -36.32
CA ASP A 49 31.77 0.21 -35.39
C ASP A 49 32.11 -0.06 -33.91
N SER A 50 32.79 -1.17 -33.60
CA SER A 50 33.20 -1.52 -32.22
C SER A 50 34.19 -0.51 -31.64
N GLU A 51 35.15 -0.03 -32.44
CA GLU A 51 36.14 0.97 -32.00
C GLU A 51 35.48 2.32 -31.66
N LYS A 52 34.43 2.69 -32.41
CA LYS A 52 33.67 3.92 -32.17
C LYS A 52 32.76 3.80 -30.94
N LEU A 53 32.11 2.65 -30.76
CA LEU A 53 31.35 2.36 -29.54
C LEU A 53 32.27 2.34 -28.31
N LEU A 54 33.43 1.68 -28.38
CA LEU A 54 34.44 1.71 -27.31
C LEU A 54 34.90 3.14 -26.99
N GLN A 55 35.02 4.01 -27.99
CA GLN A 55 35.41 5.40 -27.78
C GLN A 55 34.28 6.23 -27.14
N ASP A 56 33.03 6.05 -27.56
CA ASP A 56 31.86 6.68 -26.94
C ASP A 56 31.63 6.14 -25.50
N TYR A 57 31.82 4.84 -25.26
CA TYR A 57 31.75 4.24 -23.92
C TYR A 57 32.88 4.71 -23.01
N SER A 58 34.11 4.80 -23.51
CA SER A 58 35.26 5.32 -22.75
C SER A 58 35.05 6.79 -22.37
N LEU A 59 34.53 7.61 -23.31
CA LEU A 59 34.19 9.01 -23.04
C LEU A 59 33.02 9.15 -22.05
N ASN A 60 31.97 8.32 -22.16
CA ASN A 60 30.86 8.30 -21.22
C ASN A 60 31.32 7.87 -19.81
N PHE A 61 32.14 6.81 -19.73
CA PHE A 61 32.73 6.34 -18.49
C PHE A 61 33.65 7.40 -17.85
N GLN A 62 34.47 8.09 -18.63
CA GLN A 62 35.32 9.17 -18.15
C GLN A 62 34.48 10.37 -17.67
N ASN A 63 33.50 10.84 -18.46
CA ASN A 63 32.61 11.93 -18.07
C ASN A 63 31.86 11.60 -16.76
N ARG A 64 31.39 10.36 -16.61
CA ARG A 64 30.70 9.87 -15.40
C ARG A 64 31.66 9.71 -14.21
N MET A 65 32.95 9.43 -14.47
CA MET A 65 34.00 9.42 -13.44
C MET A 65 34.38 10.84 -12.99
N GLU A 66 34.42 11.81 -13.91
CA GLU A 66 34.64 13.23 -13.59
C GLU A 66 33.42 13.84 -12.88
N GLU A 67 32.20 13.48 -13.29
CA GLU A 67 30.94 13.81 -12.60
C GLU A 67 30.97 13.29 -11.14
N ILE A 68 31.25 11.99 -10.94
CA ILE A 68 31.45 11.42 -9.59
C ILE A 68 32.61 12.11 -8.86
N GLY A 69 33.74 12.39 -9.52
CA GLY A 69 34.85 13.12 -8.92
C GLY A 69 34.45 14.52 -8.43
N SER A 70 33.54 15.19 -9.14
CA SER A 70 32.99 16.49 -8.77
C SER A 70 31.92 16.41 -7.66
N GLU A 71 31.03 15.40 -7.68
CA GLU A 71 30.07 15.12 -6.61
C GLU A 71 30.79 14.91 -5.27
N TRP A 72 31.99 14.31 -5.30
CA TRP A 72 32.78 14.01 -4.10
C TRP A 72 33.78 15.12 -3.71
N SER A 73 33.98 16.14 -4.57
CA SER A 73 34.83 17.30 -4.23
C SER A 73 34.26 18.15 -3.09
N ASP A 74 32.94 18.07 -2.83
CA ASP A 74 32.27 18.82 -1.75
C ASP A 74 32.29 18.06 -0.40
N VAL A 75 32.70 16.78 -0.42
CA VAL A 75 32.83 15.92 0.79
C VAL A 75 34.15 16.18 1.54
N GLY A 76 34.98 17.12 1.08
CA GLY A 76 36.26 17.52 1.69
C GLY A 76 36.17 18.19 3.08
N PHE A 77 35.02 18.11 3.75
CA PHE A 77 34.76 18.72 5.06
C PHE A 77 34.63 17.72 6.24
N LEU A 78 34.52 16.41 5.99
CA LEU A 78 34.56 15.42 7.06
C LEU A 78 36.03 15.12 7.39
N THR A 79 36.44 15.39 8.64
CA THR A 79 37.79 15.06 9.08
C THR A 79 37.89 13.56 9.35
N ASP A 80 39.08 12.96 9.19
CA ASP A 80 39.30 11.52 9.45
C ASP A 80 38.76 11.07 10.83
N LYS A 81 38.80 11.99 11.79
CA LYS A 81 38.30 11.83 13.16
C LYS A 81 36.79 11.57 13.25
N ASP A 82 35.99 12.18 12.37
CA ASP A 82 34.54 12.03 12.37
C ASP A 82 34.12 10.65 11.84
N PHE A 83 34.91 10.08 10.93
CA PHE A 83 34.76 8.69 10.47
C PHE A 83 35.15 7.68 11.55
N ASP A 84 36.24 7.90 12.29
CA ASP A 84 36.65 7.05 13.41
C ASP A 84 35.59 7.01 14.54
N GLU A 85 35.00 8.16 14.88
CA GLU A 85 33.91 8.28 15.87
C GLU A 85 32.66 7.49 15.41
N CYS A 86 32.31 7.57 14.13
CA CYS A 86 31.20 6.82 13.51
C CYS A 86 31.44 5.30 13.51
N LEU A 87 32.63 4.85 13.11
CA LEU A 87 33.01 3.43 13.13
C LEU A 87 33.01 2.86 14.56
N LYS A 88 33.46 3.63 15.53
CA LYS A 88 33.42 3.25 16.95
C LYS A 88 31.99 3.04 17.44
N ARG A 89 31.08 3.98 17.14
CA ARG A 89 29.65 3.90 17.51
C ARG A 89 28.98 2.66 16.90
N LEU A 90 29.21 2.40 15.62
CA LEU A 90 28.73 1.19 14.93
C LEU A 90 29.26 -0.11 15.56
N GLY A 91 30.52 -0.11 16.01
CA GLY A 91 31.11 -1.25 16.73
C GLY A 91 30.47 -1.49 18.10
N GLU A 92 30.17 -0.43 18.84
CA GLU A 92 29.47 -0.48 20.14
C GLU A 92 28.02 -0.96 19.99
N GLU A 93 27.27 -0.43 19.02
CA GLU A 93 25.91 -0.87 18.68
C GLU A 93 25.87 -2.34 18.25
N LEU A 94 26.80 -2.77 17.38
CA LEU A 94 26.90 -4.17 16.94
C LEU A 94 27.21 -5.12 18.09
N TYR A 95 28.12 -4.74 19.00
CA TYR A 95 28.45 -5.56 20.17
C TYR A 95 27.23 -5.72 21.11
N SER A 96 26.45 -4.65 21.31
CA SER A 96 25.20 -4.70 22.08
C SER A 96 24.18 -5.66 21.47
N VAL A 97 23.94 -5.57 20.15
CA VAL A 97 22.99 -6.44 19.44
C VAL A 97 23.42 -7.91 19.47
N VAL A 98 24.72 -8.20 19.34
CA VAL A 98 25.26 -9.57 19.45
C VAL A 98 25.08 -10.12 20.86
N ALA A 99 25.27 -9.31 21.90
CA ALA A 99 25.04 -9.73 23.29
C ALA A 99 23.56 -10.02 23.58
N GLU A 100 22.63 -9.16 23.12
CA GLU A 100 21.19 -9.40 23.27
C GLU A 100 20.72 -10.62 22.47
N SER A 101 21.18 -10.79 21.23
CA SER A 101 20.90 -11.97 20.40
C SER A 101 21.37 -13.27 21.08
N THR A 102 22.55 -13.25 21.71
CA THR A 102 23.08 -14.40 22.48
C THR A 102 22.18 -14.72 23.69
N LYS A 103 21.70 -13.70 24.42
CA LYS A 103 20.78 -13.86 25.55
C LYS A 103 19.42 -14.42 25.12
N ILE A 104 18.84 -13.90 24.03
CA ILE A 104 17.59 -14.41 23.46
C ILE A 104 17.75 -15.87 23.03
N SER A 105 18.87 -16.24 22.40
CA SER A 105 19.15 -17.62 22.03
C SER A 105 19.22 -18.57 23.23
N GLN A 106 19.74 -18.12 24.37
CA GLN A 106 19.76 -18.90 25.62
C GLN A 106 18.36 -19.04 26.24
N GLU A 107 17.55 -17.98 26.19
CA GLU A 107 16.15 -18.03 26.66
C GLU A 107 15.30 -18.99 25.81
N ILE A 108 15.54 -19.07 24.49
CA ILE A 108 14.90 -20.05 23.60
C ILE A 108 15.33 -21.48 23.96
N GLU A 109 16.62 -21.76 24.15
CA GLU A 109 17.12 -23.10 24.49
C GLU A 109 16.52 -23.62 25.82
N VAL A 110 16.40 -22.74 26.83
CA VAL A 110 15.73 -23.06 28.09
C VAL A 110 14.24 -23.35 27.89
N LEU A 111 13.55 -22.56 27.05
CA LEU A 111 12.13 -22.75 26.77
C LEU A 111 11.85 -24.04 25.99
N GLU A 112 12.68 -24.37 24.99
CA GLU A 112 12.59 -25.63 24.24
C GLU A 112 12.82 -26.84 25.14
N THR A 113 13.81 -26.78 26.03
CA THR A 113 14.09 -27.83 27.01
C THR A 113 12.91 -28.01 27.98
N THR A 114 12.39 -26.91 28.53
CA THR A 114 11.24 -26.93 29.45
C THR A 114 9.99 -27.50 28.77
N HIS A 115 9.71 -27.09 27.54
CA HIS A 115 8.59 -27.61 26.75
C HIS A 115 8.70 -29.11 26.50
N ALA A 116 9.91 -29.61 26.19
CA ALA A 116 10.14 -31.05 26.02
C ALA A 116 9.94 -31.83 27.33
N GLU A 117 10.41 -31.30 28.46
CA GLU A 117 10.20 -31.91 29.79
C GLU A 117 8.71 -31.95 30.18
N ASP A 118 7.98 -30.85 30.03
CA ASP A 118 6.54 -30.77 30.31
C ASP A 118 5.71 -31.67 29.38
N TYR A 119 6.08 -31.77 28.09
CA TYR A 119 5.42 -32.68 27.15
C TYR A 119 5.61 -34.14 27.56
N ASN A 120 6.85 -34.55 27.87
CA ASN A 120 7.15 -35.91 28.34
C ASN A 120 6.41 -36.24 29.65
N ARG A 121 6.31 -35.27 30.57
CA ARG A 121 5.54 -35.43 31.81
C ARG A 121 4.05 -35.61 31.53
N LEU A 122 3.47 -34.81 30.63
CA LEU A 122 2.06 -34.92 30.24
C LEU A 122 1.76 -36.28 29.59
N GLU A 123 2.67 -36.81 28.78
CA GLU A 123 2.56 -38.15 28.18
C GLU A 123 2.53 -39.26 29.25
N ILE A 124 3.39 -39.16 30.27
CA ILE A 124 3.40 -40.08 31.43
C ILE A 124 2.08 -40.00 32.22
N GLU A 125 1.58 -38.79 32.50
CA GLU A 125 0.31 -38.59 33.19
C GLU A 125 -0.88 -39.15 32.39
N PHE A 126 -0.86 -39.00 31.05
CA PHE A 126 -1.89 -39.54 30.17
C PHE A 126 -1.90 -41.08 30.12
N GLU A 127 -0.73 -41.72 30.00
CA GLU A 127 -0.63 -43.20 30.02
C GLU A 127 -0.99 -43.77 31.40
N GLY A 128 -0.68 -43.06 32.49
CA GLY A 128 -1.14 -43.38 33.84
C GLY A 128 -2.66 -43.30 34.01
N LEU A 129 -3.30 -42.28 33.41
CA LEU A 129 -4.75 -42.14 33.40
C LEU A 129 -5.43 -43.25 32.57
N LYS A 130 -4.84 -43.60 31.42
CA LYS A 130 -5.28 -44.72 30.57
C LYS A 130 -5.21 -46.06 31.31
N CYS A 131 -4.08 -46.37 31.95
CA CYS A 131 -3.96 -47.55 32.83
C CYS A 131 -5.03 -47.57 33.94
N SER A 132 -5.34 -46.42 34.52
CA SER A 132 -6.36 -46.29 35.58
C SER A 132 -7.78 -46.53 35.05
N LEU A 133 -8.08 -46.08 33.83
CA LEU A 133 -9.35 -46.31 33.15
C LEU A 133 -9.55 -47.79 32.78
N ASP A 134 -8.52 -48.44 32.23
CA ASP A 134 -8.54 -49.87 31.90
C ASP A 134 -8.75 -50.73 33.17
N TYR A 135 -8.10 -50.35 34.29
CA TYR A 135 -8.30 -50.99 35.59
C TYR A 135 -9.73 -50.79 36.14
N ALA A 136 -10.31 -49.60 35.99
CA ALA A 136 -11.70 -49.34 36.38
C ALA A 136 -12.69 -50.17 35.54
N ALA A 137 -12.48 -50.24 34.22
CA ALA A 137 -13.29 -51.06 33.32
C ALA A 137 -13.22 -52.57 33.66
N LEU A 138 -12.03 -53.06 34.04
CA LEU A 138 -11.84 -54.43 34.54
C LEU A 138 -12.57 -54.69 35.85
N GLN A 139 -12.50 -53.77 36.82
CA GLN A 139 -13.25 -53.88 38.08
C GLN A 139 -14.77 -53.90 37.83
N ASP A 140 -15.28 -53.07 36.93
CA ASP A 140 -16.72 -53.00 36.67
C ASP A 140 -17.22 -54.24 35.91
N LEU A 141 -16.38 -54.85 35.06
CA LEU A 141 -16.64 -56.16 34.47
C LEU A 141 -16.64 -57.30 35.53
N GLU A 142 -15.78 -57.21 36.55
CA GLU A 142 -15.72 -58.19 37.65
C GLU A 142 -16.91 -58.04 38.61
N LYS A 143 -17.29 -56.80 38.95
CA LYS A 143 -18.53 -56.50 39.70
C LYS A 143 -19.78 -56.95 38.95
N ALA A 144 -19.83 -56.76 37.63
CA ALA A 144 -20.92 -57.25 36.79
C ALA A 144 -21.03 -58.79 36.80
N LYS A 145 -19.90 -59.52 36.82
CA LYS A 145 -19.89 -60.98 36.96
C LYS A 145 -20.34 -61.46 38.34
N LEU A 146 -19.97 -60.76 39.42
CA LEU A 146 -20.41 -61.07 40.78
C LEU A 146 -21.88 -60.72 41.06
N GLY A 147 -22.45 -59.75 40.32
CA GLY A 147 -23.87 -59.41 40.36
C GLY A 147 -24.77 -60.30 39.49
N ALA A 148 -24.21 -61.07 38.56
CA ALA A 148 -24.96 -61.89 37.59
C ALA A 148 -25.40 -63.25 38.16
N SER A 149 -26.06 -63.23 39.32
CA SER A 149 -26.76 -64.39 39.89
C SER A 149 -28.19 -64.02 40.33
N GLU A 150 -28.96 -63.41 39.43
CA GLU A 150 -30.41 -63.62 39.37
C GLU A 150 -30.98 -63.25 38.00
N ASP A 151 -32.17 -63.78 37.73
CA ASP A 151 -32.77 -63.88 36.41
C ASP A 151 -33.42 -62.58 35.88
N HIS A 152 -33.69 -62.58 34.57
CA HIS A 152 -34.58 -61.65 33.85
C HIS A 152 -34.13 -60.18 33.66
N SER A 153 -33.92 -59.77 32.41
CA SER A 153 -34.99 -59.10 31.63
C SER A 153 -34.43 -58.41 30.38
N ASN A 154 -34.89 -58.83 29.19
CA ASN A 154 -34.36 -58.35 27.91
C ASN A 154 -34.92 -56.98 27.47
N SER A 155 -35.21 -56.09 28.44
CA SER A 155 -35.91 -54.81 28.22
C SER A 155 -35.04 -53.57 28.47
N MET A 156 -33.86 -53.70 29.08
CA MET A 156 -33.03 -52.55 29.49
C MET A 156 -32.20 -51.94 28.34
N ASN A 157 -31.91 -52.73 27.30
CA ASN A 157 -30.90 -52.40 26.28
C ASN A 157 -31.31 -51.23 25.35
N VAL A 158 -32.59 -51.16 24.96
CA VAL A 158 -33.11 -50.16 23.99
C VAL A 158 -33.04 -48.72 24.53
N TYR A 159 -33.19 -48.53 25.84
CA TYR A 159 -33.09 -47.19 26.44
C TYR A 159 -31.64 -46.71 26.51
N GLY A 160 -30.69 -47.63 26.76
CA GLY A 160 -29.26 -47.35 26.73
C GLY A 160 -28.75 -47.01 25.32
N SER A 161 -29.14 -47.79 24.31
CA SER A 161 -28.75 -47.53 22.91
C SER A 161 -29.23 -46.17 22.42
N ASN A 162 -30.48 -45.80 22.72
CA ASN A 162 -31.04 -44.52 22.29
C ASN A 162 -30.36 -43.34 22.99
N LYS A 163 -29.96 -43.48 24.27
CA LYS A 163 -29.21 -42.45 25.00
C LYS A 163 -27.80 -42.26 24.44
N LEU A 164 -27.10 -43.34 24.10
CA LEU A 164 -25.79 -43.25 23.44
C LEU A 164 -25.90 -42.60 22.06
N GLN A 165 -26.92 -42.96 21.28
CA GLN A 165 -27.15 -42.40 19.95
C GLN A 165 -27.51 -40.89 20.02
N LEU A 166 -28.20 -40.44 21.06
CA LEU A 166 -28.48 -39.03 21.29
C LEU A 166 -27.20 -38.24 21.64
N LEU A 167 -26.34 -38.79 22.51
CA LEU A 167 -25.05 -38.17 22.85
C LEU A 167 -24.09 -38.11 21.65
N GLU A 168 -24.08 -39.13 20.79
CA GLU A 168 -23.31 -39.12 19.54
C GLU A 168 -23.82 -38.05 18.57
N LEU A 169 -25.15 -37.90 18.42
CA LEU A 169 -25.74 -36.84 17.61
C LEU A 169 -25.42 -35.44 18.15
N GLU A 170 -25.49 -35.25 19.47
CA GLU A 170 -25.13 -33.98 20.14
C GLU A 170 -23.65 -33.64 19.95
N ASN A 171 -22.76 -34.64 20.07
CA ASN A 171 -21.34 -34.50 19.77
C ASN A 171 -21.10 -34.13 18.29
N GLN A 172 -21.81 -34.76 17.35
CA GLN A 172 -21.72 -34.40 15.93
C GLN A 172 -22.28 -33.02 15.61
N ILE A 173 -23.35 -32.57 16.27
CA ILE A 173 -23.87 -31.20 16.15
C ILE A 173 -22.81 -30.21 16.65
N LYS A 174 -22.21 -30.46 17.82
CA LYS A 174 -21.13 -29.62 18.37
C LYS A 174 -19.92 -29.56 17.45
N LYS A 175 -19.48 -30.70 16.90
CA LYS A 175 -18.39 -30.76 15.91
C LYS A 175 -18.72 -29.99 14.63
N LYS A 176 -19.94 -30.13 14.10
CA LYS A 176 -20.39 -29.37 12.92
C LYS A 176 -20.48 -27.87 13.20
N SER A 177 -20.93 -27.47 14.39
CA SER A 177 -20.97 -26.06 14.80
C SER A 177 -19.59 -25.42 14.84
N ILE A 178 -18.57 -26.12 15.36
CA ILE A 178 -17.18 -25.63 15.36
C ILE A 178 -16.67 -25.49 13.92
N ILE A 179 -16.86 -26.50 13.07
CA ILE A 179 -16.46 -26.45 11.66
C ILE A 179 -17.15 -25.29 10.93
N LEU A 180 -18.44 -25.07 11.17
CA LEU A 180 -19.21 -24.01 10.52
C LEU A 180 -18.70 -22.63 10.94
N LYS A 181 -18.34 -22.44 12.22
CA LYS A 181 -17.70 -21.21 12.68
C LYS A 181 -16.33 -20.98 12.01
N SER A 182 -15.48 -22.00 11.94
CA SER A 182 -14.19 -21.90 11.23
C SER A 182 -14.34 -21.62 9.73
N LEU A 183 -15.44 -22.07 9.10
CA LEU A 183 -15.74 -21.74 7.70
C LEU A 183 -16.21 -20.29 7.52
N GLU A 184 -17.00 -19.75 8.45
CA GLU A 184 -17.35 -18.32 8.48
C GLU A 184 -16.10 -17.45 8.65
N ASP A 185 -15.19 -17.83 9.56
CA ASP A 185 -13.93 -17.10 9.81
C ASP A 185 -13.01 -17.14 8.58
N LEU A 186 -12.97 -18.26 7.84
CA LEU A 186 -12.23 -18.37 6.57
C LEU A 186 -12.87 -17.59 5.42
N ASP A 187 -14.21 -17.52 5.35
CA ASP A 187 -14.92 -16.69 4.36
C ASP A 187 -14.70 -15.18 4.61
N TYR A 188 -14.65 -14.77 5.89
CA TYR A 188 -14.25 -13.42 6.29
C TYR A 188 -12.82 -13.09 5.83
N LEU A 189 -11.85 -13.96 6.14
CA LEU A 189 -10.45 -13.80 5.71
C LEU A 189 -10.33 -13.78 4.18
N ARG A 190 -11.10 -14.61 3.46
CA ARG A 190 -11.11 -14.62 1.99
C ARG A 190 -11.57 -13.28 1.41
N LYS A 191 -12.68 -12.73 1.91
CA LYS A 191 -13.20 -11.42 1.49
C LYS A 191 -12.21 -10.28 1.82
N TRP A 192 -11.46 -10.43 2.90
CA TRP A 192 -10.35 -9.54 3.24
C TRP A 192 -9.24 -9.59 2.18
N PHE A 193 -8.72 -10.76 1.81
CA PHE A 193 -7.71 -10.87 0.76
C PHE A 193 -8.20 -10.36 -0.60
N ASP A 194 -9.44 -10.69 -0.99
CA ASP A 194 -10.07 -10.16 -2.21
C ASP A 194 -10.11 -8.61 -2.20
N ALA A 195 -10.27 -7.96 -1.04
CA ALA A 195 -10.26 -6.50 -0.90
C ALA A 195 -8.85 -5.89 -0.91
N ILE A 196 -7.84 -6.61 -0.41
CA ILE A 196 -6.44 -6.20 -0.45
C ILE A 196 -5.94 -6.11 -1.90
N GLU A 197 -6.21 -7.16 -2.69
CA GLU A 197 -5.85 -7.23 -4.11
C GLU A 197 -6.49 -6.07 -4.89
N GLN A 198 -7.78 -5.78 -4.64
CA GLN A 198 -8.47 -4.61 -5.22
C GLN A 198 -7.85 -3.26 -4.84
N ILE A 199 -7.31 -3.10 -3.62
CA ILE A 199 -6.65 -1.85 -3.21
C ILE A 199 -5.29 -1.70 -3.89
N GLU A 200 -4.49 -2.76 -3.96
CA GLU A 200 -3.17 -2.71 -4.62
C GLU A 200 -3.29 -2.56 -6.15
N ASP A 201 -4.30 -3.17 -6.79
CA ASP A 201 -4.58 -3.01 -8.22
C ASP A 201 -5.12 -1.59 -8.56
N ALA A 202 -5.92 -0.98 -7.68
CA ALA A 202 -6.55 0.31 -7.95
C ALA A 202 -5.60 1.52 -7.75
N PHE A 203 -4.54 1.39 -6.96
CA PHE A 203 -3.71 2.52 -6.52
C PHE A 203 -2.22 2.33 -6.80
N THR A 204 -1.78 2.71 -8.01
CA THR A 204 -0.36 2.80 -8.36
C THR A 204 0.41 3.69 -7.37
N GLY A 205 1.42 3.13 -6.69
CA GLY A 205 2.23 3.85 -5.70
C GLY A 205 1.72 3.78 -4.26
N VAL A 206 0.58 3.11 -4.03
CA VAL A 206 0.19 2.61 -2.71
C VAL A 206 0.66 1.17 -2.58
N LYS A 207 1.25 0.83 -1.43
CA LYS A 207 1.58 -0.55 -1.07
C LYS A 207 1.03 -0.84 0.31
N VAL A 208 0.43 -2.00 0.55
CA VAL A 208 0.06 -2.33 1.93
C VAL A 208 1.26 -2.88 2.70
N ILE A 209 1.50 -2.33 3.90
CA ILE A 209 2.70 -2.58 4.71
C ILE A 209 2.42 -3.36 5.99
N ALA A 210 1.20 -3.25 6.54
CA ALA A 210 0.75 -4.10 7.63
C ALA A 210 -0.78 -4.22 7.64
N PHE A 211 -1.26 -5.34 8.18
CA PHE A 211 -2.65 -5.61 8.47
C PHE A 211 -2.73 -6.20 9.86
N ASP A 212 -3.63 -5.68 10.69
CA ASP A 212 -3.83 -6.16 12.06
C ASP A 212 -5.31 -6.00 12.45
N GLU A 213 -5.95 -7.10 12.85
CA GLU A 213 -7.38 -7.26 13.19
C GLU A 213 -8.39 -6.52 12.26
N ASN A 214 -8.57 -5.21 12.47
CA ASN A 214 -9.51 -4.33 11.74
C ASN A 214 -8.83 -3.10 11.12
N CYS A 215 -7.50 -3.09 11.03
CA CYS A 215 -6.68 -1.98 10.54
C CYS A 215 -5.87 -2.36 9.31
N ILE A 216 -5.96 -1.52 8.28
CA ILE A 216 -5.17 -1.56 7.05
C ILE A 216 -4.14 -0.44 7.12
N ARG A 217 -2.83 -0.77 7.12
CA ARG A 217 -1.74 0.23 7.06
C ARG A 217 -1.11 0.23 5.68
N LEU A 218 -1.38 1.30 4.94
CA LEU A 218 -0.89 1.58 3.60
C LEU A 218 0.37 2.47 3.69
N SER A 219 1.35 2.22 2.84
CA SER A 219 2.42 3.16 2.53
C SER A 219 2.07 3.86 1.21
N LEU A 220 2.03 5.19 1.24
CA LEU A 220 1.83 6.06 0.10
C LEU A 220 3.08 6.91 -0.12
N GLN A 221 3.59 6.97 -1.35
CA GLN A 221 4.65 7.89 -1.73
C GLN A 221 4.01 9.19 -2.24
N THR A 222 4.20 10.29 -1.52
CA THR A 222 3.74 11.62 -1.94
C THR A 222 4.92 12.55 -2.18
N PHE A 223 4.64 13.74 -2.71
CA PHE A 223 5.64 14.79 -2.89
C PHE A 223 5.23 16.01 -2.06
N ILE A 224 6.13 16.53 -1.23
CA ILE A 224 5.86 17.79 -0.53
C ILE A 224 6.02 18.95 -1.52
N PRO A 225 4.98 19.77 -1.76
CA PRO A 225 5.14 21.02 -2.49
C PRO A 225 5.93 21.99 -1.61
N LYS A 226 7.16 22.34 -2.01
CA LYS A 226 7.99 23.31 -1.26
C LYS A 226 7.28 24.66 -1.15
N LEU A 227 6.71 24.90 0.04
CA LEU A 227 5.76 25.99 0.33
C LEU A 227 6.41 27.38 0.17
N GLU A 228 7.73 27.46 0.34
CA GLU A 228 8.57 28.63 0.05
C GLU A 228 8.31 29.25 -1.32
N ARG A 229 7.95 28.44 -2.34
CA ARG A 229 7.71 28.91 -3.71
C ARG A 229 6.32 29.48 -3.95
N ILE A 230 5.35 29.27 -3.06
CA ILE A 230 3.99 29.84 -3.19
C ILE A 230 4.00 31.30 -2.72
N LEU A 231 4.79 31.61 -1.68
CA LEU A 231 4.97 32.96 -1.15
C LEU A 231 6.01 33.77 -1.94
N SER A 232 7.02 33.10 -2.50
CA SER A 232 8.11 33.74 -3.25
C SER A 232 7.76 33.88 -4.73
N GLN A 233 7.23 35.05 -5.14
CA GLN A 233 7.10 35.44 -6.55
C GLN A 233 8.45 35.67 -7.28
N GLN A 234 9.54 35.07 -6.81
CA GLN A 234 10.87 35.24 -7.39
C GLN A 234 11.21 34.11 -8.36
N LYS A 235 11.44 34.54 -9.59
CA LYS A 235 11.76 33.74 -10.77
C LYS A 235 13.16 33.13 -10.63
N ILE A 236 13.24 31.89 -10.15
CA ILE A 236 14.48 31.11 -10.14
C ILE A 236 14.26 29.82 -10.95
N GLU A 237 14.97 29.72 -12.07
CA GLU A 237 15.00 28.58 -13.00
C GLU A 237 15.92 27.47 -12.46
N ALA A 238 15.68 27.04 -11.22
CA ALA A 238 16.28 25.83 -10.66
C ALA A 238 15.37 24.63 -10.98
N ILE A 239 15.95 23.56 -11.53
CA ILE A 239 15.26 22.28 -11.76
C ILE A 239 14.93 21.70 -10.38
N ASN A 240 13.68 21.89 -9.94
CA ASN A 240 13.21 21.42 -8.65
C ASN A 240 12.77 19.96 -8.80
N VAL A 241 13.60 19.02 -8.34
CA VAL A 241 13.14 17.67 -8.03
C VAL A 241 12.22 17.80 -6.80
N PRO A 242 10.94 17.37 -6.87
CA PRO A 242 10.06 17.39 -5.70
C PRO A 242 10.62 16.45 -4.63
N GLU A 243 10.59 16.87 -3.36
CA GLU A 243 11.02 16.00 -2.27
C GLU A 243 9.94 14.93 -2.01
N GLU A 244 10.30 13.68 -2.30
CA GLU A 244 9.49 12.51 -2.02
C GLU A 244 9.43 12.25 -0.51
N VAL A 245 8.22 12.19 0.01
CA VAL A 245 7.96 11.80 1.40
C VAL A 245 7.07 10.57 1.40
N LYS A 246 7.43 9.62 2.26
CA LYS A 246 6.63 8.42 2.50
C LYS A 246 5.67 8.71 3.62
N HIS A 247 4.39 8.72 3.28
CA HIS A 247 3.30 8.80 4.23
C HIS A 247 2.76 7.41 4.52
N GLU A 248 2.45 7.13 5.77
CA GLU A 248 1.69 5.94 6.15
C GLU A 248 0.23 6.35 6.38
N LEU A 249 -0.70 5.71 5.68
CA LEU A 249 -2.13 5.91 5.80
C LEU A 249 -2.73 4.68 6.51
N MET A 250 -3.28 4.88 7.70
CA MET A 250 -3.96 3.84 8.48
C MET A 250 -5.46 3.99 8.31
N ILE A 251 -6.13 2.96 7.82
CA ILE A 251 -7.58 2.87 7.65
C ILE A 251 -8.09 1.82 8.65
N GLU A 252 -8.93 2.24 9.59
CA GLU A 252 -9.66 1.36 10.49
C GLU A 252 -11.06 1.09 9.90
N VAL A 253 -11.50 -0.17 9.90
CA VAL A 253 -12.84 -0.60 9.51
C VAL A 253 -13.64 -1.15 10.70
N PHE A 254 -14.95 -1.28 10.56
CA PHE A 254 -15.80 -1.89 11.58
C PHE A 254 -15.70 -3.42 11.57
N GLU A 255 -15.72 -4.05 12.75
CA GLU A 255 -15.66 -5.51 12.85
C GLU A 255 -16.88 -6.16 12.17
N GLY A 256 -16.63 -7.06 11.21
CA GLY A 256 -17.68 -7.75 10.44
C GLY A 256 -18.29 -6.95 9.28
N SER A 257 -17.86 -5.70 9.04
CA SER A 257 -18.34 -4.87 7.92
C SER A 257 -17.23 -3.96 7.37
N MET A 258 -16.99 -3.99 6.06
CA MET A 258 -15.94 -3.18 5.40
C MET A 258 -16.19 -1.65 5.39
N ASP A 259 -17.08 -1.16 6.26
CA ASP A 259 -17.36 0.26 6.42
C ASP A 259 -16.19 0.96 7.13
N GLN A 260 -15.76 2.09 6.59
CA GLN A 260 -14.72 2.96 7.13
C GLN A 260 -15.11 3.48 8.53
N LYS A 261 -14.30 3.17 9.54
CA LYS A 261 -14.45 3.65 10.93
C LYS A 261 -13.59 4.88 11.21
N ASN A 262 -12.31 4.84 10.85
CA ASN A 262 -11.35 5.93 11.06
C ASN A 262 -10.29 5.93 9.96
N VAL A 263 -9.68 7.09 9.66
CA VAL A 263 -8.52 7.19 8.76
C VAL A 263 -7.53 8.22 9.30
N GLU A 264 -6.28 7.82 9.45
CA GLU A 264 -5.19 8.63 9.99
C GLU A 264 -3.99 8.57 9.03
N ILE A 265 -3.24 9.67 8.93
CA ILE A 265 -2.03 9.75 8.09
C ILE A 265 -0.83 10.24 8.91
N PHE A 266 0.33 9.63 8.64
CA PHE A 266 1.58 9.85 9.34
C PHE A 266 2.71 10.16 8.35
N PRO A 267 3.49 11.24 8.54
CA PRO A 267 3.26 12.32 9.51
C PRO A 267 1.90 13.02 9.28
N SER A 268 1.40 13.72 10.30
CA SER A 268 0.10 14.39 10.27
C SER A 268 0.16 15.79 9.63
N ASP A 269 0.95 15.92 8.56
CA ASP A 269 1.10 17.12 7.74
C ASP A 269 0.01 17.24 6.66
N VAL A 270 -0.67 16.14 6.34
CA VAL A 270 -1.79 16.07 5.39
C VAL A 270 -3.14 16.08 6.13
N TYR A 271 -3.99 17.06 5.83
CA TYR A 271 -5.36 17.15 6.36
C TYR A 271 -6.30 16.15 5.65
N ILE A 272 -6.25 14.88 6.10
CA ILE A 272 -7.02 13.78 5.48
C ILE A 272 -8.53 14.03 5.45
N ASN A 273 -9.08 14.76 6.42
CA ASN A 273 -10.51 15.06 6.49
C ASN A 273 -10.98 15.92 5.30
N ASP A 274 -10.15 16.85 4.81
CA ASP A 274 -10.46 17.65 3.63
C ASP A 274 -10.39 16.82 2.35
N ILE A 275 -9.47 15.85 2.29
CA ILE A 275 -9.36 14.88 1.18
C ILE A 275 -10.60 13.97 1.14
N VAL A 276 -11.01 13.41 2.29
CA VAL A 276 -12.20 12.55 2.40
C VAL A 276 -13.47 13.34 2.10
N ASN A 277 -13.57 14.59 2.54
CA ASN A 277 -14.70 15.46 2.21
C ASN A 277 -14.72 15.84 0.72
N ALA A 278 -13.57 16.14 0.12
CA ALA A 278 -13.47 16.39 -1.32
C ALA A 278 -13.89 15.14 -2.12
N ALA A 279 -13.37 13.96 -1.77
CA ALA A 279 -13.71 12.69 -2.40
C ALA A 279 -15.22 12.38 -2.34
N LYS A 280 -15.86 12.61 -1.18
CA LYS A 280 -17.31 12.45 -1.01
C LYS A 280 -18.17 13.49 -1.75
N ASN A 281 -17.57 14.62 -2.17
CA ASN A 281 -18.25 15.70 -2.87
C ASN A 281 -18.11 15.63 -4.40
N PHE A 282 -17.28 14.75 -4.95
CA PHE A 282 -17.19 14.56 -6.40
C PHE A 282 -18.38 13.75 -6.90
N GLY A 283 -19.12 14.30 -7.87
CA GLY A 283 -20.20 13.60 -8.59
C GLY A 283 -19.70 12.64 -9.67
N TYR A 284 -18.41 12.31 -9.64
CA TYR A 284 -17.70 11.56 -10.67
C TYR A 284 -16.56 10.73 -10.07
N SER A 285 -16.22 9.60 -10.70
CA SER A 285 -14.99 8.86 -10.41
C SER A 285 -13.92 9.11 -11.48
N LEU A 286 -12.65 8.89 -11.14
CA LEU A 286 -11.49 9.14 -11.98
C LEU A 286 -10.58 7.91 -12.01
N GLU A 287 -10.19 7.48 -13.20
CA GLU A 287 -9.19 6.42 -13.43
C GLU A 287 -8.02 7.00 -14.25
N TYR A 288 -6.78 6.61 -13.92
CA TYR A 288 -5.59 7.05 -14.67
C TYR A 288 -5.00 5.91 -15.50
N LEU A 289 -4.96 6.13 -16.82
CA LEU A 289 -4.46 5.19 -17.82
C LEU A 289 -3.03 5.58 -18.20
N ASP A 290 -2.09 5.07 -17.39
CA ASP A 290 -0.67 5.42 -17.41
C ASP A 290 0.00 5.32 -18.78
N LYS A 291 -0.43 4.36 -19.61
CA LYS A 291 0.16 4.10 -20.94
C LYS A 291 -0.02 5.21 -21.98
N ASP A 292 -1.01 6.09 -21.80
CA ASP A 292 -1.40 7.10 -22.81
C ASP A 292 -1.45 8.55 -22.27
N GLU A 293 -1.09 8.78 -21.00
CA GLU A 293 -1.35 10.03 -20.25
C GLU A 293 -2.86 10.40 -20.27
N ILE A 294 -3.74 9.40 -20.18
CA ILE A 294 -5.20 9.60 -20.23
C ILE A 294 -5.81 9.47 -18.84
N ILE A 295 -6.67 10.41 -18.48
CA ILE A 295 -7.56 10.35 -17.33
C ILE A 295 -8.96 10.03 -17.87
N LEU A 296 -9.56 8.94 -17.41
CA LEU A 296 -10.96 8.61 -17.65
C LEU A 296 -11.79 9.16 -16.49
N ALA A 297 -12.80 9.97 -16.77
CA ALA A 297 -13.71 10.50 -15.76
C ALA A 297 -15.15 10.01 -16.02
N HIS A 298 -15.70 9.25 -15.09
CA HIS A 298 -17.08 8.76 -15.16
C HIS A 298 -18.01 9.80 -14.54
N LEU A 299 -18.77 10.51 -15.38
CA LEU A 299 -19.63 11.60 -14.95
C LEU A 299 -21.03 11.09 -14.55
N ALA A 300 -21.68 11.85 -13.66
CA ALA A 300 -23.10 11.65 -13.36
C ALA A 300 -23.95 11.63 -14.66
N GLY A 301 -24.83 10.63 -14.77
CA GLY A 301 -25.67 10.43 -15.96
C GLY A 301 -25.12 9.45 -17.01
N GLY A 302 -24.08 8.66 -16.69
CA GLY A 302 -23.60 7.58 -17.55
C GLY A 302 -22.80 8.09 -18.76
N VAL A 303 -21.96 9.10 -18.54
CA VAL A 303 -21.11 9.69 -19.59
C VAL A 303 -19.65 9.67 -19.17
N ASP A 304 -18.82 9.00 -19.96
CA ASP A 304 -17.39 8.89 -19.74
C ASP A 304 -16.63 9.97 -20.52
N ALA A 305 -15.78 10.74 -19.83
CA ALA A 305 -14.91 11.74 -20.42
C ALA A 305 -13.47 11.24 -20.45
N LEU A 306 -12.91 11.08 -21.66
CA LEU A 306 -11.48 10.78 -21.85
C LEU A 306 -10.73 12.11 -21.94
N ILE A 307 -9.88 12.39 -20.96
CA ILE A 307 -9.12 13.62 -20.80
C ILE A 307 -7.63 13.30 -21.01
N LYS A 308 -6.95 14.06 -21.87
CA LYS A 308 -5.51 13.98 -22.03
C LYS A 308 -4.82 14.89 -21.01
N ALA A 309 -3.98 14.30 -20.17
CA ALA A 309 -2.92 15.02 -19.48
C ALA A 309 -1.83 15.42 -20.49
N SER A 310 -1.19 16.56 -20.27
CA SER A 310 0.01 16.93 -21.05
C SER A 310 1.25 16.38 -20.36
N GLN A 311 2.31 16.12 -21.12
CA GLN A 311 3.56 15.62 -20.58
C GLN A 311 4.05 16.44 -19.36
N GLY A 312 4.32 15.73 -18.27
CA GLY A 312 4.72 16.32 -16.99
C GLY A 312 3.60 17.00 -16.19
N TRP A 313 2.33 16.92 -16.58
CA TRP A 313 1.21 17.28 -15.69
C TRP A 313 1.17 16.31 -14.49
N PRO A 314 0.89 16.76 -13.25
CA PRO A 314 0.43 18.09 -12.84
C PRO A 314 1.56 19.12 -12.58
N GLN A 315 2.83 18.75 -12.75
CA GLN A 315 3.98 19.61 -12.45
C GLN A 315 4.17 20.72 -13.51
N SER A 316 3.88 20.41 -14.78
CA SER A 316 3.74 21.40 -15.84
C SER A 316 2.36 22.04 -15.76
N SER A 317 2.28 23.39 -15.79
CA SER A 317 1.02 24.15 -15.79
C SER A 317 0.30 24.10 -17.14
N SER A 318 0.37 22.95 -17.79
CA SER A 318 -0.19 22.68 -19.11
C SER A 318 -1.69 22.41 -18.99
N PRO A 319 -2.53 23.01 -19.86
CA PRO A 319 -3.97 22.87 -19.76
C PRO A 319 -4.44 21.53 -20.33
N LEU A 320 -5.14 20.73 -19.51
CA LEU A 320 -5.80 19.48 -19.89
C LEU A 320 -6.67 19.63 -21.14
N GLN A 321 -6.85 18.53 -21.88
CA GLN A 321 -7.63 18.52 -23.11
C GLN A 321 -8.66 17.38 -23.11
N LEU A 322 -9.93 17.67 -23.37
CA LEU A 322 -10.95 16.64 -23.52
C LEU A 322 -10.82 15.97 -24.91
N ILE A 323 -10.48 14.69 -24.93
CA ILE A 323 -10.29 13.86 -26.13
C ILE A 323 -11.66 13.45 -26.69
N SER A 324 -12.55 12.94 -25.85
CA SER A 324 -13.88 12.48 -26.24
C SER A 324 -14.81 12.36 -25.04
N LEU A 325 -16.11 12.46 -25.29
CA LEU A 325 -17.15 12.00 -24.39
C LEU A 325 -17.83 10.77 -25.01
N LYS A 326 -18.22 9.80 -24.20
CA LYS A 326 -18.94 8.58 -24.61
C LYS A 326 -20.08 8.29 -23.63
N SER A 327 -21.11 7.57 -24.08
CA SER A 327 -22.06 6.93 -23.18
C SER A 327 -21.38 5.72 -22.54
N SER A 328 -21.47 5.55 -21.23
CA SER A 328 -20.95 4.36 -20.52
C SER A 328 -21.76 3.11 -20.89
N ASP A 329 -23.07 3.28 -21.07
CA ASP A 329 -23.96 2.21 -21.50
C ASP A 329 -23.85 1.96 -23.01
N ASN A 330 -23.54 0.71 -23.37
CA ASN A 330 -23.49 0.24 -24.76
C ASN A 330 -24.86 0.27 -25.47
N ASP A 331 -25.96 0.36 -24.73
CA ASP A 331 -27.34 0.47 -25.25
C ASP A 331 -27.71 1.92 -25.61
N SER A 332 -26.81 2.61 -26.32
CA SER A 332 -26.86 4.06 -26.55
C SER A 332 -28.08 4.53 -27.38
N LYS A 333 -29.22 4.73 -26.71
CA LYS A 333 -30.42 5.41 -27.23
C LYS A 333 -30.59 6.85 -26.75
N GLY A 334 -29.72 7.33 -25.86
CA GLY A 334 -29.90 8.62 -25.17
C GLY A 334 -29.26 9.84 -25.84
N ILE A 335 -28.00 9.74 -26.33
CA ILE A 335 -27.17 10.92 -26.59
C ILE A 335 -26.52 10.87 -27.97
N SER A 336 -26.68 11.94 -28.76
CA SER A 336 -26.10 12.06 -30.11
C SER A 336 -24.59 12.31 -30.06
N LEU A 337 -23.81 11.61 -30.89
CA LEU A 337 -22.38 11.90 -31.10
C LEU A 337 -22.13 13.36 -31.52
N SER A 338 -23.04 13.93 -32.31
CA SER A 338 -22.95 15.33 -32.76
C SER A 338 -23.09 16.34 -31.61
N PHE A 339 -23.80 15.98 -30.54
CA PHE A 339 -23.91 16.76 -29.32
C PHE A 339 -22.63 16.63 -28.48
N LEU A 340 -22.13 15.41 -28.28
CA LEU A 340 -20.90 15.16 -27.51
C LEU A 340 -19.67 15.85 -28.14
N CYS A 341 -19.60 15.93 -29.46
CA CYS A 341 -18.59 16.74 -30.16
C CYS A 341 -18.70 18.24 -29.86
N LYS A 342 -19.90 18.82 -29.80
CA LYS A 342 -20.11 20.24 -29.45
C LYS A 342 -19.72 20.53 -27.99
N VAL A 343 -20.04 19.63 -27.06
CA VAL A 343 -19.58 19.73 -25.66
C VAL A 343 -18.05 19.74 -25.62
N LYS A 344 -17.40 18.80 -26.31
CA LYS A 344 -15.93 18.72 -26.42
C LYS A 344 -15.30 20.01 -26.95
N GLU A 345 -15.85 20.60 -28.01
CA GLU A 345 -15.35 21.85 -28.58
C GLU A 345 -15.43 23.00 -27.58
N VAL A 346 -16.60 23.20 -26.94
CA VAL A 346 -16.81 24.28 -25.96
C VAL A 346 -15.93 24.11 -24.72
N VAL A 347 -15.77 22.88 -24.22
CA VAL A 347 -14.87 22.55 -23.09
C VAL A 347 -13.42 22.90 -23.42
N ASN A 348 -12.93 22.52 -24.60
CA ASN A 348 -11.52 22.77 -24.97
C ASN A 348 -11.23 24.26 -25.24
N LEU A 349 -12.26 25.07 -25.51
CA LEU A 349 -12.17 26.53 -25.63
C LEU A 349 -12.22 27.27 -24.28
N LEU A 350 -12.37 26.57 -23.15
CA LEU A 350 -12.28 27.18 -21.82
C LEU A 350 -10.91 27.80 -21.55
N ALA A 351 -10.89 28.82 -20.69
CA ALA A 351 -9.68 29.49 -20.27
C ALA A 351 -8.70 28.51 -19.60
N ALA A 352 -7.40 28.68 -19.89
CA ALA A 352 -6.36 27.73 -19.49
C ALA A 352 -6.30 27.46 -17.98
N ASN A 353 -6.63 28.45 -17.14
CA ASN A 353 -6.70 28.32 -15.69
C ASN A 353 -7.78 27.33 -15.20
N ILE A 354 -8.89 27.19 -15.93
CA ILE A 354 -9.94 26.18 -15.63
C ILE A 354 -9.46 24.79 -16.04
N ARG A 355 -8.65 24.72 -17.11
CA ARG A 355 -8.11 23.50 -17.71
C ARG A 355 -6.84 22.98 -17.01
N GLN A 356 -6.18 23.76 -16.17
CA GLN A 356 -4.95 23.35 -15.48
C GLN A 356 -5.21 22.40 -14.30
N ASN A 357 -6.31 22.59 -13.58
CA ASN A 357 -6.72 21.75 -12.47
C ASN A 357 -7.80 20.74 -12.93
N LEU A 358 -7.59 19.46 -12.59
CA LEU A 358 -8.46 18.37 -13.03
C LEU A 358 -9.90 18.51 -12.50
N SER A 359 -10.06 18.81 -11.21
CA SER A 359 -11.39 18.98 -10.61
C SER A 359 -12.15 20.12 -11.27
N SER A 360 -11.55 21.32 -11.41
CA SER A 360 -12.24 22.44 -12.08
C SER A 360 -12.53 22.18 -13.55
N PHE A 361 -11.73 21.35 -14.22
CA PHE A 361 -11.96 20.95 -15.60
C PHE A 361 -13.12 19.97 -15.72
N VAL A 362 -13.16 18.92 -14.90
CA VAL A 362 -14.24 17.91 -14.90
C VAL A 362 -15.58 18.54 -14.48
N ASP A 363 -15.57 19.37 -13.43
CA ASP A 363 -16.70 20.22 -13.06
C ASP A 363 -17.26 21.05 -14.23
N ALA A 364 -16.37 21.62 -15.05
CA ALA A 364 -16.75 22.43 -16.19
C ALA A 364 -17.30 21.56 -17.34
N VAL A 365 -16.75 20.36 -17.56
CA VAL A 365 -17.30 19.36 -18.49
C VAL A 365 -18.74 19.03 -18.11
N GLU A 366 -18.99 18.65 -16.86
CA GLU A 366 -20.32 18.30 -16.35
C GLU A 366 -21.31 19.46 -16.46
N LYS A 367 -20.91 20.67 -16.02
CA LYS A 367 -21.73 21.88 -16.12
C LYS A 367 -22.09 22.24 -17.57
N ILE A 368 -21.17 22.08 -18.52
CA ILE A 368 -21.43 22.32 -19.95
C ILE A 368 -22.32 21.21 -20.52
N LEU A 369 -22.08 19.96 -20.17
CA LEU A 369 -22.89 18.80 -20.58
C LEU A 369 -24.36 19.00 -20.18
N VAL A 370 -24.63 19.20 -18.89
CA VAL A 370 -25.99 19.43 -18.34
C VAL A 370 -26.64 20.65 -18.99
N LYS A 371 -25.91 21.77 -19.13
CA LYS A 371 -26.45 22.98 -19.75
C LYS A 371 -26.80 22.79 -21.22
N GLN A 372 -25.98 22.07 -21.99
CA GLN A 372 -26.31 21.80 -23.40
C GLN A 372 -27.47 20.80 -23.53
N MET A 373 -27.61 19.79 -22.65
CA MET A 373 -28.79 18.90 -22.64
C MET A 373 -30.08 19.68 -22.38
N GLN A 374 -30.07 20.61 -21.41
CA GLN A 374 -31.22 21.48 -21.12
C GLN A 374 -31.61 22.36 -22.32
N LEU A 375 -30.64 22.87 -23.09
CA LEU A 375 -30.90 23.66 -24.29
C LEU A 375 -31.51 22.81 -25.42
N GLN A 376 -31.04 21.57 -25.64
CA GLN A 376 -31.64 20.70 -26.65
C GLN A 376 -33.10 20.33 -26.34
N LEU A 377 -33.43 20.09 -25.07
CA LEU A 377 -34.81 19.84 -24.64
C LEU A 377 -35.73 21.04 -24.89
N GLN A 378 -35.20 22.28 -24.81
CA GLN A 378 -35.97 23.50 -25.12
C GLN A 378 -36.13 23.76 -26.61
N ASP A 379 -35.19 23.31 -27.45
CA ASP A 379 -35.32 23.39 -28.92
C ASP A 379 -36.35 22.38 -29.46
N ASP A 380 -36.46 21.18 -28.87
CA ASP A 380 -37.44 20.14 -29.28
C ASP A 380 -38.89 20.46 -28.86
N GLU A 381 -39.11 21.15 -27.73
CA GLU A 381 -40.47 21.59 -27.31
C GLU A 381 -41.01 22.79 -28.12
N ASN A 382 -40.18 23.42 -28.97
CA ASN A 382 -40.57 24.61 -29.71
C ASN A 382 -40.43 24.40 -31.24
N PRO A 383 -41.17 23.44 -31.83
CA PRO A 383 -41.16 23.24 -33.28
C PRO A 383 -41.66 24.51 -33.95
N LYS A 384 -40.82 25.07 -34.84
CA LYS A 384 -41.15 26.27 -35.60
C LYS A 384 -42.47 26.07 -36.34
N ASN A 385 -43.47 26.87 -35.98
CA ASN A 385 -44.63 27.13 -36.83
C ASN A 385 -44.18 27.98 -38.03
N ASP A 386 -43.47 27.36 -38.97
CA ASP A 386 -43.26 27.92 -40.29
C ASP A 386 -44.57 27.76 -41.08
N GLN A 387 -45.23 28.90 -41.31
CA GLN A 387 -46.55 29.05 -41.94
C GLN A 387 -46.43 29.58 -43.37
#